data_AF-A0A8J8MDV2-F1
#
_entry.id   AF-A0A8J8MDV2-F1
#
_cell.length_a   1.000
_cell.length_b   1.000
_cell.length_c   1.000
_cell.angle_alpha   90.00
_cell.angle_beta   90.00
_cell.angle_gamma   90.00
#
_symmetry.space_group_name_H-M   'P 1'
#
loop_
_entity.id
_entity.type
_entity.pdbx_description
1 polymer ?
#
loop_
_entity_poly.entity_id
_entity_poly.type
_entity_poly.pdbx_seq_one_letter_code
_entity_poly.pdbx_strand_id
1 'polypeptide(L)'
;MKKTTTIVSLLFAIMLMTSNVFAGNTDTLQNNFEESEDIYIELSEPILLKARQYVDGLMNAHFDQVFAYSNEGFMLCLYETLYEDSDKYLNEGKVVSSEGEQIPFWDPHQERMLRIDRLVKDGYIMEDELTIEIDRTVIASILYRIYKDKIPFKGSVDYPDTEDIALRWAGEVGLPTFAVNTGLKIKPEDSIKSDKNFSLLYYPNDYLKIITYAYLMFPNPYSGNYVDLEFIKEDVNDIKAKKIKELIMLTRKEVMKPRLGDFRRDVLNNENIGNIVDSYQKTKSYETLKKIYQIIKDSFNLFEYQDNIGYLSYKFSVCK
;
A
#
# COMPACT_ATOMS: atom_id res chain seq x y z
N MET A 1 -54.69 -5.22 1.17
CA MET A 1 -53.64 -6.22 0.82
C MET A 1 -52.31 -5.48 0.75
N LYS A 2 -51.32 -5.82 1.59
CA LYS A 2 -50.07 -6.55 1.25
C LYS A 2 -49.33 -5.93 0.04
N LYS A 3 -48.06 -5.50 0.09
CA LYS A 3 -46.97 -5.51 1.11
C LYS A 3 -46.41 -4.06 1.25
N THR A 4 -45.69 -3.59 2.28
CA THR A 4 -45.24 -4.12 3.58
C THR A 4 -44.20 -5.26 3.63
N THR A 5 -43.02 -5.07 3.03
CA THR A 5 -41.71 -5.62 3.49
C THR A 5 -40.55 -4.77 2.92
N THR A 6 -39.34 -4.90 3.48
CA THR A 6 -38.08 -4.24 3.01
C THR A 6 -37.84 -2.77 3.40
N ILE A 7 -38.09 -2.42 4.68
CA ILE A 7 -37.42 -1.29 5.38
C ILE A 7 -36.47 -1.79 6.49
N VAL A 8 -36.32 -3.11 6.65
CA VAL A 8 -35.68 -3.73 7.83
C VAL A 8 -34.21 -4.11 7.63
N SER A 9 -33.69 -4.14 6.39
CA SER A 9 -32.32 -4.60 6.11
C SER A 9 -31.23 -3.51 6.09
N LEU A 10 -31.58 -2.22 6.04
CA LEU A 10 -30.60 -1.13 5.96
C LEU A 10 -30.32 -0.45 7.31
N LEU A 11 -31.27 -0.51 8.26
CA LEU A 11 -31.11 0.03 9.62
C LEU A 11 -30.47 -0.97 10.59
N PHE A 12 -30.46 -2.27 10.28
CA PHE A 12 -29.88 -3.30 11.15
C PHE A 12 -28.35 -3.35 11.09
N ALA A 13 -27.74 -2.95 9.96
CA ALA A 13 -26.29 -2.79 9.82
C ALA A 13 -25.75 -1.58 10.62
N ILE A 14 -26.55 -0.52 10.76
CA ILE A 14 -26.18 0.70 11.49
C ILE A 14 -26.28 0.51 13.02
N MET A 15 -27.15 -0.39 13.51
CA MET A 15 -27.29 -0.65 14.95
C MET A 15 -26.27 -1.64 15.53
N LEU A 16 -25.72 -2.56 14.72
CA LEU A 16 -24.78 -3.58 15.21
C LEU A 16 -23.34 -3.09 15.44
N MET A 17 -23.01 -1.86 15.04
CA MET A 17 -21.69 -1.24 15.25
C MET A 17 -21.63 -0.32 16.49
N THR A 18 -22.55 -0.48 17.45
CA THR A 18 -22.51 0.25 18.73
C THR A 18 -22.13 -0.66 19.91
N SER A 19 -21.40 -0.10 20.88
CA SER A 19 -21.06 -0.64 22.20
C SER A 19 -19.89 -1.64 22.35
N ASN A 20 -18.66 -1.11 22.51
CA ASN A 20 -17.77 -1.30 23.69
C ASN A 20 -16.37 -0.71 23.41
N VAL A 21 -15.78 0.26 24.14
CA VAL A 21 -16.21 1.09 25.29
C VAL A 21 -15.60 2.51 25.14
N PHE A 22 -16.29 3.53 25.62
CA PHE A 22 -15.90 4.95 25.57
C PHE A 22 -14.52 5.28 26.18
N ALA A 23 -13.66 6.02 25.45
CA ALA A 23 -13.46 7.47 25.62
C ALA A 23 -12.08 7.95 25.12
N GLY A 24 -11.99 8.49 23.88
CA GLY A 24 -10.71 9.04 23.39
C GLY A 24 -10.63 9.48 21.93
N ASN A 25 -11.53 10.36 21.49
CA ASN A 25 -11.51 11.04 20.18
C ASN A 25 -11.70 10.16 18.92
N THR A 26 -11.84 10.90 17.82
CA THR A 26 -12.10 10.55 16.42
C THR A 26 -11.24 9.43 15.85
N ASP A 27 -11.63 8.94 14.65
CA ASP A 27 -10.79 8.23 13.66
C ASP A 27 -11.00 6.71 13.44
N THR A 28 -12.19 6.17 13.72
CA THR A 28 -12.61 4.82 13.22
C THR A 28 -12.90 4.79 11.70
N LEU A 29 -12.16 5.57 10.91
CA LEU A 29 -12.17 5.60 9.44
C LEU A 29 -10.87 5.05 8.84
N GLN A 30 -9.87 4.76 9.67
CA GLN A 30 -8.64 4.07 9.26
C GLN A 30 -8.88 2.58 8.95
N ASN A 31 -10.01 2.01 9.39
CA ASN A 31 -10.33 0.58 9.36
C ASN A 31 -10.89 0.04 8.03
N ASN A 32 -11.11 0.87 7.00
CA ASN A 32 -11.90 0.45 5.83
C ASN A 32 -11.13 0.31 4.52
N PHE A 33 -9.80 0.45 4.45
CA PHE A 33 -9.09 0.20 3.19
C PHE A 33 -9.10 -1.28 2.77
N GLU A 34 -9.03 -2.23 3.70
CA GLU A 34 -9.22 -3.66 3.36
C GLU A 34 -10.69 -4.05 3.13
N GLU A 35 -11.65 -3.34 3.74
CA GLU A 35 -13.09 -3.56 3.52
C GLU A 35 -13.70 -2.72 2.36
N SER A 36 -12.89 -1.95 1.63
CA SER A 36 -13.36 -1.14 0.49
C SER A 36 -12.57 -1.45 -0.79
N GLU A 37 -12.68 -2.70 -1.24
CA GLU A 37 -12.18 -3.09 -2.56
C GLU A 37 -12.71 -2.15 -3.67
N ASP A 38 -13.96 -1.69 -3.57
CA ASP A 38 -14.55 -0.66 -4.42
C ASP A 38 -13.77 0.67 -4.46
N ILE A 39 -13.22 1.13 -3.33
CA ILE A 39 -12.43 2.38 -3.26
C ILE A 39 -11.03 2.16 -3.84
N TYR A 40 -10.41 0.99 -3.61
CA TYR A 40 -9.15 0.66 -4.28
C TYR A 40 -9.32 0.56 -5.80
N ILE A 41 -10.42 -0.03 -6.27
CA ILE A 41 -10.77 -0.07 -7.69
C ILE A 41 -10.95 1.37 -8.22
N GLU A 42 -11.80 2.18 -7.59
CA GLU A 42 -12.05 3.59 -7.95
C GLU A 42 -10.77 4.45 -8.01
N LEU A 43 -9.84 4.27 -7.06
CA LEU A 43 -8.55 4.96 -7.04
C LEU A 43 -7.51 4.37 -8.01
N SER A 44 -7.69 3.12 -8.45
CA SER A 44 -6.85 2.48 -9.47
C SER A 44 -7.29 2.80 -10.91
N GLU A 45 -8.56 3.16 -11.13
CA GLU A 45 -9.09 3.46 -12.48
C GLU A 45 -8.28 4.52 -13.26
N PRO A 46 -7.74 5.60 -12.67
CA PRO A 46 -6.87 6.54 -13.39
C PRO A 46 -5.54 5.93 -13.89
N ILE A 47 -5.04 4.90 -13.20
CA ILE A 47 -3.83 4.14 -13.59
C ILE A 47 -4.21 3.11 -14.66
N LEU A 48 -5.29 2.36 -14.40
CA LEU A 48 -5.82 1.34 -15.32
C LEU A 48 -6.23 1.95 -16.66
N LEU A 49 -6.88 3.11 -16.68
CA LEU A 49 -7.28 3.79 -17.92
C LEU A 49 -6.08 4.12 -18.82
N LYS A 50 -4.94 4.54 -18.22
CA LYS A 50 -3.70 4.74 -18.97
C LYS A 50 -3.09 3.43 -19.44
N ALA A 51 -3.01 2.41 -18.58
CA ALA A 51 -2.49 1.10 -18.97
C ALA A 51 -3.34 0.44 -20.10
N ARG A 52 -4.67 0.66 -20.10
CA ARG A 52 -5.62 0.17 -21.12
C ARG A 52 -5.37 0.75 -22.50
N GLN A 53 -4.95 2.02 -22.62
CA GLN A 53 -4.82 2.68 -23.93
C GLN A 53 -3.82 1.99 -24.86
N TYR A 54 -2.85 1.26 -24.31
CA TYR A 54 -1.85 0.48 -25.06
C TYR A 54 -2.35 -0.87 -25.60
N VAL A 55 -3.54 -1.30 -25.18
CA VAL A 55 -4.19 -2.54 -25.63
C VAL A 55 -5.32 -2.25 -26.59
N ASP A 56 -6.10 -1.19 -26.37
CA ASP A 56 -7.25 -0.83 -27.22
C ASP A 56 -6.86 -0.46 -28.67
N GLY A 57 -5.57 -0.19 -28.93
CA GLY A 57 -5.02 -0.02 -30.30
C GLY A 57 -4.87 -1.32 -31.10
N LEU A 58 -4.93 -2.49 -30.45
CA LEU A 58 -4.97 -3.79 -31.14
C LEU A 58 -6.41 -4.06 -31.59
N MET A 59 -6.65 -4.13 -32.90
CA MET A 59 -7.97 -4.50 -33.42
C MET A 59 -8.47 -5.82 -32.81
N ASN A 60 -9.53 -5.71 -32.00
CA ASN A 60 -10.21 -6.78 -31.24
C ASN A 60 -9.51 -7.28 -29.96
N ALA A 61 -8.45 -6.63 -29.45
CA ALA A 61 -8.06 -6.84 -28.06
C ALA A 61 -8.93 -5.96 -27.17
N HIS A 62 -9.83 -6.57 -26.42
CA HIS A 62 -10.27 -5.94 -25.18
C HIS A 62 -9.09 -6.00 -24.21
N PHE A 63 -8.89 -4.96 -23.38
CA PHE A 63 -8.16 -5.10 -22.13
C PHE A 63 -8.97 -6.02 -21.21
N ASP A 64 -8.90 -7.31 -21.51
CA ASP A 64 -9.50 -8.34 -20.70
C ASP A 64 -8.72 -8.47 -19.39
N GLN A 65 -9.37 -9.14 -18.46
CA GLN A 65 -8.77 -9.44 -17.17
C GLN A 65 -7.42 -10.16 -17.34
N VAL A 66 -7.28 -11.05 -18.33
CA VAL A 66 -6.05 -11.84 -18.55
C VAL A 66 -4.85 -10.95 -18.89
N PHE A 67 -4.99 -9.96 -19.78
CA PHE A 67 -3.89 -9.05 -20.08
C PHE A 67 -3.51 -8.19 -18.87
N ALA A 68 -4.51 -7.66 -18.16
CA ALA A 68 -4.27 -6.88 -16.95
C ALA A 68 -3.40 -7.67 -15.96
N TYR A 69 -3.64 -8.98 -15.83
CA TYR A 69 -2.99 -9.84 -14.85
C TYR A 69 -1.72 -10.53 -15.36
N SER A 70 -1.26 -10.16 -16.56
CA SER A 70 0.02 -10.62 -17.12
C SER A 70 1.21 -9.83 -16.56
N ASN A 71 2.42 -10.38 -16.72
CA ASN A 71 3.67 -9.66 -16.46
C ASN A 71 3.70 -8.31 -17.18
N GLU A 72 3.33 -8.32 -18.47
CA GLU A 72 3.27 -7.13 -19.33
C GLU A 72 2.31 -6.07 -18.76
N GLY A 73 1.13 -6.48 -18.30
CA GLY A 73 0.14 -5.62 -17.66
C GLY A 73 0.65 -4.95 -16.37
N PHE A 74 1.30 -5.73 -15.49
CA PHE A 74 1.97 -5.17 -14.30
C PHE A 74 3.08 -4.19 -14.68
N MET A 75 3.96 -4.54 -15.64
CA MET A 75 5.07 -3.66 -16.03
C MET A 75 4.56 -2.35 -16.63
N LEU A 76 3.47 -2.38 -17.41
CA LEU A 76 2.87 -1.16 -17.98
C LEU A 76 2.20 -0.30 -16.91
N CYS A 77 1.47 -0.89 -15.96
CA CYS A 77 0.94 -0.14 -14.80
C CYS A 77 2.07 0.51 -14.00
N LEU A 78 3.17 -0.20 -13.79
CA LEU A 78 4.37 0.32 -13.13
C LEU A 78 4.98 1.46 -13.93
N TYR A 79 5.15 1.31 -15.25
CA TYR A 79 5.63 2.38 -16.12
C TYR A 79 4.78 3.66 -15.95
N GLU A 80 3.45 3.56 -16.05
CA GLU A 80 2.58 4.74 -15.96
C GLU A 80 2.76 5.46 -14.62
N THR A 81 2.71 4.74 -13.50
CA THR A 81 2.90 5.32 -12.15
C THR A 81 4.28 5.94 -11.90
N LEU A 82 5.33 5.49 -12.59
CA LEU A 82 6.69 6.01 -12.43
C LEU A 82 7.00 7.17 -13.35
N TYR A 83 6.43 7.19 -14.55
CA TYR A 83 6.83 8.12 -15.62
C TYR A 83 5.79 9.20 -15.96
N GLU A 84 4.50 9.09 -15.62
CA GLU A 84 3.44 10.02 -16.07
C GLU A 84 3.84 11.51 -16.09
N ASP A 85 4.34 12.04 -14.96
CA ASP A 85 4.72 13.45 -14.80
C ASP A 85 6.21 13.74 -15.11
N SER A 86 6.90 12.85 -15.84
CA SER A 86 8.35 12.95 -16.11
C SER A 86 8.67 13.36 -17.55
N ASP A 87 9.82 14.01 -17.73
CA ASP A 87 10.41 14.31 -19.04
C ASP A 87 10.82 13.06 -19.83
N LYS A 88 10.96 11.92 -19.13
CA LYS A 88 11.19 10.59 -19.70
C LYS A 88 9.91 9.92 -20.23
N TYR A 89 8.72 10.48 -19.99
CA TYR A 89 7.46 9.88 -20.44
C TYR A 89 7.38 9.87 -21.98
N LEU A 90 7.24 8.67 -22.53
CA LEU A 90 6.99 8.43 -23.96
C LEU A 90 5.58 8.92 -24.33
N ASN A 91 5.48 10.19 -24.72
CA ASN A 91 4.26 10.75 -25.30
C ASN A 91 4.07 10.30 -26.76
N GLU A 92 2.83 10.05 -27.13
CA GLU A 92 2.44 9.63 -28.49
C GLU A 92 2.92 10.65 -29.54
N GLY A 93 3.77 10.21 -30.47
CA GLY A 93 4.16 11.01 -31.63
C GLY A 93 5.57 10.80 -32.17
N LYS A 94 6.53 10.41 -31.32
CA LYS A 94 7.88 9.90 -31.67
C LYS A 94 8.63 9.46 -30.43
N VAL A 95 9.12 8.22 -30.42
CA VAL A 95 10.14 7.78 -29.46
C VAL A 95 11.50 7.81 -30.16
N VAL A 96 12.50 8.34 -29.47
CA VAL A 96 13.91 8.27 -29.87
C VAL A 96 14.53 7.08 -29.17
N SER A 97 15.07 6.13 -29.94
CA SER A 97 15.71 4.92 -29.40
C SER A 97 16.95 5.24 -28.57
N SER A 98 17.50 4.24 -27.87
CA SER A 98 18.84 4.29 -27.25
C SER A 98 19.94 4.75 -28.22
N GLU A 99 19.75 4.56 -29.52
CA GLU A 99 20.71 4.83 -30.60
C GLU A 99 20.36 6.10 -31.41
N GLY A 100 19.29 6.81 -31.04
CA GLY A 100 18.90 8.08 -31.68
C GLY A 100 17.88 7.96 -32.83
N GLU A 101 17.36 6.77 -33.10
CA GLU A 101 16.42 6.52 -34.20
C GLU A 101 14.98 6.96 -33.85
N GLN A 102 14.29 7.64 -34.77
CA GLN A 102 12.90 8.07 -34.59
C GLN A 102 11.92 6.99 -35.03
N ILE A 103 11.21 6.38 -34.08
CA ILE A 103 10.22 5.33 -34.34
C ILE A 103 8.81 5.95 -34.43
N PRO A 104 8.09 5.83 -35.57
CA PRO A 104 6.69 6.26 -35.68
C PRO A 104 5.75 5.27 -34.95
N PHE A 105 4.89 5.78 -34.06
CA PHE A 105 3.90 5.00 -33.33
C PHE A 105 2.73 4.57 -34.22
N TRP A 106 2.72 3.31 -34.67
CA TRP A 106 1.56 2.64 -35.26
C TRP A 106 1.44 1.14 -34.90
N ASP A 107 2.34 0.62 -34.05
CA ASP A 107 2.27 -0.75 -33.52
C ASP A 107 2.18 -0.70 -31.97
N PRO A 108 1.02 -1.00 -31.38
CA PRO A 108 0.84 -1.04 -29.93
C PRO A 108 1.77 -2.04 -29.22
N HIS A 109 2.19 -3.12 -29.88
CA HIS A 109 3.14 -4.07 -29.29
C HIS A 109 4.54 -3.45 -29.20
N GLN A 110 5.02 -2.79 -30.26
CA GLN A 110 6.31 -2.10 -30.25
C GLN A 110 6.35 -0.97 -29.20
N GLU A 111 5.25 -0.24 -29.02
CA GLU A 111 5.14 0.75 -27.94
C GLU A 111 5.30 0.13 -26.55
N ARG A 112 4.56 -0.95 -26.25
CA ARG A 112 4.60 -1.57 -24.91
C ARG A 112 5.99 -2.12 -24.61
N MET A 113 6.65 -2.71 -25.61
CA MET A 113 8.05 -3.14 -25.50
C MET A 113 9.02 -1.97 -25.24
N LEU A 114 8.81 -0.79 -25.84
CA LEU A 114 9.64 0.40 -25.55
C LEU A 114 9.42 0.97 -24.14
N ARG A 115 8.19 0.89 -23.60
CA ARG A 115 7.89 1.26 -22.21
C ARG A 115 8.52 0.28 -21.22
N ILE A 116 8.51 -1.02 -21.52
CA ILE A 116 9.15 -2.05 -20.71
C ILE A 116 10.68 -1.95 -20.78
N ASP A 117 11.26 -1.75 -21.97
CA ASP A 117 12.70 -1.47 -22.15
C ASP A 117 13.16 -0.26 -21.33
N ARG A 118 12.33 0.79 -21.25
CA ARG A 118 12.62 1.95 -20.39
C ARG A 118 12.79 1.58 -18.91
N LEU A 119 11.91 0.72 -18.38
CA LEU A 119 12.00 0.25 -16.99
C LEU A 119 13.26 -0.59 -16.74
N VAL A 120 13.66 -1.43 -17.70
CA VAL A 120 14.90 -2.22 -17.63
C VAL A 120 16.12 -1.31 -17.71
N LYS A 121 16.16 -0.40 -18.70
CA LYS A 121 17.27 0.53 -18.95
C LYS A 121 17.53 1.49 -17.80
N ASP A 122 16.49 1.97 -17.13
CA ASP A 122 16.61 2.81 -15.93
C ASP A 122 16.84 1.98 -14.64
N GLY A 123 16.96 0.64 -14.75
CA GLY A 123 17.39 -0.25 -13.67
C GLY A 123 16.30 -0.62 -12.66
N TYR A 124 15.03 -0.38 -12.97
CA TYR A 124 13.90 -0.71 -12.10
C TYR A 124 13.51 -2.18 -12.20
N ILE A 125 13.69 -2.81 -13.37
CA ILE A 125 13.42 -4.23 -13.64
C ILE A 125 14.67 -4.88 -14.23
N MET A 126 14.92 -6.16 -13.93
CA MET A 126 15.94 -6.98 -14.57
C MET A 126 15.37 -7.78 -15.75
N GLU A 127 16.19 -8.13 -16.74
CA GLU A 127 15.74 -8.85 -17.94
C GLU A 127 15.07 -10.21 -17.64
N ASP A 128 15.51 -10.91 -16.59
CA ASP A 128 14.94 -12.19 -16.16
C ASP A 128 13.54 -12.03 -15.51
N GLU A 129 13.33 -10.96 -14.73
CA GLU A 129 12.03 -10.58 -14.13
C GLU A 129 10.92 -10.33 -15.17
N LEU A 130 11.25 -10.14 -16.45
CA LEU A 130 10.25 -10.08 -17.54
C LEU A 130 9.59 -11.44 -17.81
N THR A 131 10.31 -12.54 -17.59
CA THR A 131 9.93 -13.91 -17.98
C THR A 131 9.46 -14.80 -16.84
N ILE A 132 9.77 -14.41 -15.60
CA ILE A 132 9.38 -15.12 -14.37
C ILE A 132 7.96 -14.70 -13.99
N GLU A 133 7.14 -15.64 -13.50
CA GLU A 133 5.81 -15.33 -12.98
C GLU A 133 5.89 -14.32 -11.82
N ILE A 134 5.12 -13.23 -11.90
CA ILE A 134 5.12 -12.19 -10.87
C ILE A 134 4.46 -12.72 -9.59
N ASP A 135 5.25 -12.82 -8.52
CA ASP A 135 4.81 -13.13 -7.17
C ASP A 135 5.09 -11.96 -6.21
N ARG A 136 4.75 -12.14 -4.93
CA ARG A 136 5.06 -11.15 -3.87
C ARG A 136 6.56 -10.87 -3.73
N THR A 137 7.41 -11.85 -3.97
CA THR A 137 8.89 -11.72 -3.89
C THR A 137 9.42 -10.84 -5.02
N VAL A 138 8.95 -11.04 -6.25
CA VAL A 138 9.25 -10.21 -7.43
C VAL A 138 8.74 -8.79 -7.24
N ILE A 139 7.47 -8.61 -6.85
CA ILE A 139 6.88 -7.27 -6.63
C ILE A 139 7.65 -6.52 -5.54
N ALA A 140 7.94 -7.16 -4.41
CA ALA A 140 8.72 -6.53 -3.34
C ALA A 140 10.13 -6.16 -3.80
N SER A 141 10.80 -7.03 -4.56
CA SER A 141 12.16 -6.79 -5.09
C SER A 141 12.21 -5.59 -6.03
N ILE A 142 11.26 -5.49 -6.96
CA ILE A 142 11.11 -4.37 -7.90
C ILE A 142 10.82 -3.07 -7.12
N LEU A 143 9.82 -3.05 -6.25
CA LEU A 143 9.46 -1.85 -5.49
C LEU A 143 10.56 -1.42 -4.51
N TYR A 144 11.23 -2.36 -3.84
CA TYR A 144 12.38 -2.04 -3.00
C TYR A 144 13.50 -1.41 -3.82
N ARG A 145 13.81 -1.94 -5.01
CA ARG A 145 14.83 -1.39 -5.91
C ARG A 145 14.53 0.05 -6.32
N ILE A 146 13.26 0.37 -6.60
CA ILE A 146 12.79 1.70 -6.98
C ILE A 146 12.80 2.69 -5.80
N TYR A 147 12.27 2.28 -4.64
CA TYR A 147 11.89 3.21 -3.57
C TYR A 147 12.86 3.26 -2.38
N LYS A 148 13.79 2.30 -2.21
CA LYS A 148 14.70 2.23 -1.03
C LYS A 148 15.48 3.52 -0.73
N ASP A 149 15.83 4.32 -1.75
CA ASP A 149 16.61 5.54 -1.56
C ASP A 149 15.74 6.73 -1.08
N LYS A 150 14.41 6.62 -1.24
CA LYS A 150 13.42 7.59 -0.73
C LYS A 150 12.77 7.10 0.57
N ILE A 151 12.51 5.80 0.68
CA ILE A 151 11.91 5.12 1.82
C ILE A 151 12.85 4.00 2.24
N PRO A 152 13.94 4.31 2.98
CA PRO A 152 14.90 3.31 3.40
C PRO A 152 14.28 2.30 4.37
N PHE A 153 14.75 1.05 4.28
CA PHE A 153 14.44 0.02 5.28
C PHE A 153 15.12 0.36 6.60
N LYS A 154 14.34 0.34 7.68
CA LYS A 154 14.75 0.81 9.01
C LYS A 154 15.05 -0.34 9.98
N GLY A 155 14.70 -1.59 9.62
CA GLY A 155 14.93 -2.76 10.46
C GLY A 155 14.07 -2.79 11.74
N SER A 156 12.93 -2.11 11.71
CA SER A 156 12.09 -1.88 12.88
C SER A 156 11.33 -3.14 13.31
N VAL A 157 10.89 -3.96 12.35
CA VAL A 157 10.19 -5.23 12.61
C VAL A 157 11.12 -6.39 12.23
N ASP A 158 11.23 -7.40 13.10
CA ASP A 158 11.88 -8.65 12.74
C ASP A 158 10.83 -9.65 12.23
N TYR A 159 11.05 -10.13 11.01
CA TYR A 159 10.19 -11.10 10.33
C TYR A 159 10.94 -12.44 10.29
N PRO A 160 10.70 -13.37 11.24
CA PRO A 160 11.49 -14.59 11.41
C PRO A 160 11.29 -15.62 10.29
N ASP A 161 10.33 -15.41 9.40
CA ASP A 161 9.97 -16.30 8.29
C ASP A 161 10.63 -15.93 6.95
N THR A 162 11.42 -14.85 6.91
CA THR A 162 12.21 -14.48 5.72
C THR A 162 13.44 -13.66 6.08
N GLU A 163 14.57 -13.89 5.41
CA GLU A 163 15.78 -13.04 5.49
C GLU A 163 15.84 -12.00 4.37
N ASP A 164 14.90 -12.05 3.42
CA ASP A 164 14.85 -11.16 2.25
C ASP A 164 14.53 -9.71 2.67
N ILE A 165 15.46 -8.80 2.41
CA ILE A 165 15.36 -7.39 2.77
C ILE A 165 14.21 -6.67 2.05
N ALA A 166 13.87 -7.05 0.82
CA ALA A 166 12.80 -6.44 0.05
C ALA A 166 11.44 -6.85 0.61
N LEU A 167 11.27 -8.13 0.98
CA LEU A 167 10.08 -8.60 1.70
C LEU A 167 9.95 -7.95 3.09
N ARG A 168 11.04 -7.89 3.87
CA ARG A 168 11.07 -7.21 5.18
C ARG A 168 10.70 -5.72 5.07
N TRP A 169 11.21 -5.05 4.04
CA TRP A 169 10.85 -3.67 3.73
C TRP A 169 9.37 -3.53 3.35
N ALA A 170 8.84 -4.40 2.49
CA ALA A 170 7.43 -4.39 2.09
C ALA A 170 6.48 -4.51 3.29
N GLY A 171 6.81 -5.38 4.26
CA GLY A 171 6.10 -5.48 5.54
C GLY A 171 6.25 -4.22 6.41
N GLU A 172 7.45 -3.64 6.50
CA GLU A 172 7.71 -2.45 7.32
C GLU A 172 6.99 -1.19 6.79
N VAL A 173 7.01 -0.95 5.48
CA VAL A 173 6.27 0.19 4.89
C VAL A 173 4.76 -0.05 4.90
N GLY A 174 4.34 -1.32 4.99
CA GLY A 174 2.93 -1.72 5.04
C GLY A 174 2.28 -1.83 3.66
N LEU A 175 3.01 -2.38 2.68
CA LEU A 175 2.41 -2.73 1.39
C LEU A 175 1.23 -3.69 1.59
N PRO A 176 0.09 -3.48 0.89
CA PRO A 176 -1.06 -4.37 0.97
C PRO A 176 -0.67 -5.84 0.78
N THR A 177 -1.30 -6.74 1.54
CA THR A 177 -1.04 -8.19 1.56
C THR A 177 0.28 -8.67 2.20
N PHE A 178 1.29 -7.82 2.40
CA PHE A 178 2.60 -8.24 2.99
C PHE A 178 2.60 -8.30 4.51
N ALA A 179 1.80 -7.49 5.19
CA ALA A 179 1.74 -7.38 6.64
C ALA A 179 0.49 -8.08 7.20
N VAL A 180 0.42 -9.41 7.12
CA VAL A 180 -0.74 -10.18 7.61
C VAL A 180 -0.95 -9.97 9.12
N ASN A 181 -2.20 -9.68 9.51
CA ASN A 181 -2.85 -9.35 10.81
C ASN A 181 -2.12 -9.54 12.16
N THR A 182 -1.06 -10.33 12.24
CA THR A 182 -0.17 -10.48 13.40
C THR A 182 1.01 -9.50 13.39
N GLY A 183 1.40 -8.97 12.22
CA GLY A 183 2.60 -8.16 12.04
C GLY A 183 3.93 -8.91 12.20
N LEU A 184 3.90 -10.25 12.28
CA LEU A 184 5.06 -11.09 12.65
C LEU A 184 5.40 -12.19 11.63
N LYS A 185 4.67 -12.29 10.50
CA LYS A 185 4.98 -13.16 9.35
C LYS A 185 4.56 -12.48 8.05
N ILE A 186 5.39 -12.61 7.01
CA ILE A 186 5.13 -12.16 5.63
C ILE A 186 4.65 -13.33 4.74
N LYS A 187 5.14 -14.54 5.03
CA LYS A 187 4.80 -15.82 4.39
C LYS A 187 4.18 -16.76 5.44
N PRO A 188 2.92 -16.53 5.88
CA PRO A 188 2.26 -17.45 6.81
C PRO A 188 2.12 -18.84 6.20
N GLU A 189 2.57 -19.88 6.92
CA GLU A 189 2.54 -21.28 6.44
C GLU A 189 1.13 -21.78 6.10
N ASP A 190 0.10 -21.14 6.65
CA ASP A 190 -1.31 -21.41 6.37
C ASP A 190 -1.79 -20.86 5.01
N SER A 191 -1.03 -19.98 4.33
CA SER A 191 -1.32 -19.60 2.94
C SER A 191 -0.83 -20.63 1.91
N ILE A 192 -0.34 -21.80 2.35
CA ILE A 192 0.34 -22.81 1.51
C ILE A 192 -0.38 -24.18 1.60
N LYS A 193 -1.71 -24.19 1.81
CA LYS A 193 -2.53 -25.41 1.84
C LYS A 193 -3.78 -25.39 0.95
N SER A 194 -3.63 -24.86 -0.27
CA SER A 194 -4.46 -25.28 -1.41
C SER A 194 -3.65 -25.27 -2.71
N ASP A 195 -3.25 -26.48 -3.12
CA ASP A 195 -2.66 -26.86 -4.41
C ASP A 195 -1.36 -26.21 -4.93
N LYS A 196 -0.47 -27.08 -5.42
CA LYS A 196 0.85 -26.74 -6.01
C LYS A 196 0.77 -26.02 -7.37
N ASN A 197 -0.42 -25.61 -7.79
CA ASN A 197 -0.71 -24.92 -9.04
C ASN A 197 -1.32 -23.52 -8.82
N PHE A 198 -1.44 -23.06 -7.57
CA PHE A 198 -2.02 -21.75 -7.23
C PHE A 198 -0.94 -20.73 -6.91
N SER A 199 -0.90 -19.67 -7.71
CA SER A 199 -0.06 -18.50 -7.50
C SER A 199 -0.53 -17.68 -6.29
N LEU A 200 0.41 -17.04 -5.57
CA LEU A 200 0.16 -16.35 -4.29
C LEU A 200 -0.41 -14.92 -4.44
N LEU A 201 -0.82 -14.53 -5.65
CA LEU A 201 -1.72 -13.42 -5.93
C LEU A 201 -3.16 -13.99 -5.95
N TYR A 202 -3.74 -14.11 -4.77
CA TYR A 202 -5.00 -14.85 -4.55
C TYR A 202 -6.20 -14.16 -5.20
N TYR A 203 -6.14 -12.83 -5.37
CA TYR A 203 -7.01 -12.11 -6.29
C TYR A 203 -6.21 -11.29 -7.29
N PRO A 204 -6.70 -11.17 -8.54
CA PRO A 204 -6.03 -10.36 -9.54
C PRO A 204 -5.89 -8.86 -9.21
N ASN A 205 -6.68 -8.37 -8.26
CA ASN A 205 -6.59 -7.01 -7.75
C ASN A 205 -5.39 -6.79 -6.80
N ASP A 206 -4.69 -7.84 -6.36
CA ASP A 206 -3.70 -7.72 -5.27
C ASP A 206 -2.48 -6.90 -5.68
N TYR A 207 -1.90 -7.13 -6.86
CA TYR A 207 -0.81 -6.28 -7.35
C TYR A 207 -1.29 -4.86 -7.67
N LEU A 208 -2.54 -4.68 -8.14
CA LEU A 208 -3.11 -3.36 -8.40
C LEU A 208 -3.25 -2.57 -7.11
N LYS A 209 -3.74 -3.18 -6.02
CA LYS A 209 -3.75 -2.58 -4.68
C LYS A 209 -2.33 -2.16 -4.26
N ILE A 210 -1.32 -2.97 -4.53
CA ILE A 210 0.09 -2.67 -4.21
C ILE A 210 0.64 -1.51 -5.06
N ILE A 211 0.43 -1.50 -6.39
CA ILE A 211 0.87 -0.41 -7.29
C ILE A 211 0.13 0.90 -6.95
N THR A 212 -1.19 0.86 -6.78
CA THR A 212 -2.00 2.02 -6.38
C THR A 212 -1.56 2.55 -5.02
N TYR A 213 -1.24 1.67 -4.05
CA TYR A 213 -0.66 2.09 -2.78
C TYR A 213 0.69 2.78 -2.97
N ALA A 214 1.62 2.21 -3.74
CA ALA A 214 2.92 2.82 -3.99
C ALA A 214 2.78 4.20 -4.68
N TYR A 215 1.95 4.30 -5.72
CA TYR A 215 1.66 5.55 -6.44
C TYR A 215 1.07 6.64 -5.53
N LEU A 216 0.11 6.29 -4.68
CA LEU A 216 -0.54 7.25 -3.78
C LEU A 216 0.34 7.62 -2.59
N MET A 217 1.06 6.66 -2.01
CA MET A 217 1.69 6.80 -0.67
C MET A 217 3.19 7.05 -0.71
N PHE A 218 3.88 6.74 -1.81
CA PHE A 218 5.33 6.94 -1.94
C PHE A 218 5.64 8.15 -2.82
N PRO A 219 6.77 8.86 -2.59
CA PRO A 219 7.22 9.89 -3.51
C PRO A 219 7.73 9.23 -4.80
N ASN A 220 7.36 9.80 -5.95
CA ASN A 220 7.88 9.38 -7.25
C ASN A 220 9.43 9.36 -7.22
N PRO A 221 10.09 8.28 -7.70
CA PRO A 221 11.53 8.12 -7.53
C PRO A 221 12.34 9.20 -8.25
N TYR A 222 11.83 9.71 -9.38
CA TYR A 222 12.48 10.75 -10.18
C TYR A 222 12.33 12.14 -9.56
N SER A 223 11.09 12.61 -9.39
CA SER A 223 10.84 13.98 -8.94
C SER A 223 11.02 14.15 -7.42
N GLY A 224 10.87 13.06 -6.64
CA GLY A 224 10.76 13.11 -5.18
C GLY A 224 9.43 13.69 -4.68
N ASN A 225 8.54 14.09 -5.59
CA ASN A 225 7.21 14.59 -5.26
C ASN A 225 6.21 13.43 -5.19
N TYR A 226 5.14 13.61 -4.42
CA TYR A 226 4.01 12.70 -4.46
C TYR A 226 3.05 13.08 -5.59
N VAL A 227 2.25 12.14 -6.08
CA VAL A 227 1.14 12.43 -6.99
C VAL A 227 0.18 13.46 -6.39
N ASP A 228 -0.26 14.39 -7.24
CA ASP A 228 -1.34 15.32 -6.90
C ASP A 228 -2.68 14.59 -6.75
N LEU A 229 -3.49 15.00 -5.79
CA LEU A 229 -4.79 14.41 -5.51
C LEU A 229 -5.95 15.19 -6.16
N GLU A 230 -5.68 16.17 -7.04
CA GLU A 230 -6.72 16.87 -7.82
C GLU A 230 -7.64 15.94 -8.63
N PHE A 231 -7.15 14.77 -9.08
CA PHE A 231 -7.98 13.78 -9.78
C PHE A 231 -9.07 13.17 -8.88
N ILE A 232 -8.88 13.19 -7.55
CA ILE A 232 -9.91 12.84 -6.56
C ILE A 232 -10.86 14.03 -6.45
N LYS A 233 -11.88 14.03 -7.31
CA LYS A 233 -12.84 15.12 -7.46
C LYS A 233 -13.63 15.35 -6.19
N GLU A 234 -13.52 16.55 -5.64
CA GLU A 234 -14.43 17.05 -4.62
C GLU A 234 -15.67 17.63 -5.30
N ASP A 235 -16.77 16.86 -5.35
CA ASP A 235 -18.08 17.49 -5.52
C ASP A 235 -18.40 18.30 -4.25
N VAL A 236 -19.20 19.35 -4.38
CA VAL A 236 -19.44 20.38 -3.35
C VAL A 236 -20.03 19.81 -2.04
N ASN A 237 -20.53 18.57 -2.07
CA ASN A 237 -21.06 17.84 -0.93
C ASN A 237 -20.29 16.55 -0.59
N ASP A 238 -19.22 16.19 -1.31
CA ASP A 238 -18.57 14.90 -1.13
C ASP A 238 -17.54 14.86 0.01
N ILE A 239 -18.05 14.52 1.19
CA ILE A 239 -17.27 14.26 2.40
C ILE A 239 -16.30 13.06 2.23
N LYS A 240 -16.55 12.13 1.28
CA LYS A 240 -15.69 10.97 1.00
C LYS A 240 -14.38 11.40 0.36
N ALA A 241 -14.42 12.18 -0.73
CA ALA A 241 -13.24 12.69 -1.43
C ALA A 241 -12.25 13.40 -0.49
N LYS A 242 -12.74 14.33 0.34
CA LYS A 242 -11.91 15.05 1.32
C LYS A 242 -11.25 14.10 2.32
N LYS A 243 -12.00 13.15 2.90
CA LYS A 243 -11.47 12.17 3.85
C LYS A 243 -10.41 11.26 3.23
N ILE A 244 -10.60 10.85 1.98
CA ILE A 244 -9.60 10.05 1.24
C ILE A 244 -8.30 10.84 1.10
N LYS A 245 -8.35 12.13 0.73
CA LYS A 245 -7.15 12.98 0.67
C LYS A 245 -6.46 13.12 2.02
N GLU A 246 -7.23 13.35 3.09
CA GLU A 246 -6.70 13.43 4.46
C GLU A 246 -6.02 12.11 4.89
N LEU A 247 -6.62 10.95 4.58
CA LEU A 247 -6.05 9.63 4.84
C LEU A 247 -4.77 9.34 4.03
N ILE A 248 -4.72 9.73 2.74
CA ILE A 248 -3.51 9.61 1.91
C ILE A 248 -2.39 10.49 2.50
N MET A 249 -2.70 11.75 2.84
CA MET A 249 -1.73 12.68 3.44
C MET A 249 -1.22 12.22 4.82
N LEU A 250 -2.06 11.54 5.62
CA LEU A 250 -1.65 10.91 6.86
C LEU A 250 -0.72 9.72 6.58
N THR A 251 -1.14 8.80 5.70
CA THR A 251 -0.40 7.58 5.36
C THR A 251 0.99 7.88 4.78
N ARG A 252 1.11 8.88 3.90
CA ARG A 252 2.40 9.41 3.40
C ARG A 252 3.37 9.78 4.53
N LYS A 253 2.87 10.30 5.67
CA LYS A 253 3.70 10.62 6.85
C LYS A 253 4.04 9.37 7.66
N GLU A 254 3.08 8.47 7.84
CA GLU A 254 3.28 7.24 8.62
C GLU A 254 4.30 6.29 7.97
N VAL A 255 4.28 6.12 6.64
CA VAL A 255 5.27 5.31 5.89
C VAL A 255 6.72 5.74 6.16
N MET A 256 6.94 7.04 6.41
CA MET A 256 8.27 7.60 6.68
C MET A 256 8.79 7.30 8.09
N LYS A 257 7.93 6.91 9.04
CA LYS A 257 8.34 6.55 10.41
C LYS A 257 8.91 5.13 10.50
N PRO A 258 9.72 4.79 11.53
CA PRO A 258 9.96 3.40 11.92
C PRO A 258 8.64 2.73 12.34
N ARG A 259 8.47 1.44 12.04
CA ARG A 259 7.30 0.69 12.48
C ARG A 259 7.51 0.14 13.89
N LEU A 260 6.52 0.20 14.77
CA LEU A 260 6.65 -0.33 16.14
C LEU A 260 6.73 -1.87 16.10
N GLY A 261 7.94 -2.43 16.20
CA GLY A 261 8.19 -3.87 16.07
C GLY A 261 8.50 -4.56 17.39
N ASP A 262 9.51 -4.09 18.12
CA ASP A 262 9.90 -4.66 19.41
C ASP A 262 9.53 -3.69 20.54
N PHE A 263 8.45 -4.00 21.24
CA PHE A 263 7.96 -3.17 22.35
C PHE A 263 8.98 -2.96 23.47
N ARG A 264 9.90 -3.91 23.70
CA ARG A 264 10.95 -3.77 24.71
C ARG A 264 12.02 -2.79 24.23
N ARG A 265 12.50 -2.94 23.00
CA ARG A 265 13.49 -2.03 22.39
C ARG A 265 12.93 -0.63 22.18
N ASP A 266 11.75 -0.53 21.56
CA ASP A 266 11.19 0.69 20.99
C ASP A 266 10.45 1.56 22.03
N VAL A 267 9.94 0.95 23.11
CA VAL A 267 9.13 1.64 24.14
C VAL A 267 9.74 1.53 25.53
N LEU A 268 10.05 0.31 26.03
CA LEU A 268 10.53 0.14 27.42
C LEU A 268 11.95 0.66 27.62
N ASN A 269 12.87 0.33 26.71
CA ASN A 269 14.28 0.70 26.77
C ASN A 269 14.59 2.04 26.06
N ASN A 270 13.58 2.71 25.51
CA ASN A 270 13.74 3.96 24.78
C ASN A 270 13.90 5.13 25.76
N GLU A 271 15.03 5.83 25.73
CA GLU A 271 15.38 6.90 26.69
C GLU A 271 14.32 8.01 26.79
N ASN A 272 13.65 8.33 25.68
CA ASN A 272 12.62 9.36 25.60
C ASN A 272 11.26 8.93 26.18
N ILE A 273 11.02 7.61 26.29
CA ILE A 273 9.71 7.04 26.67
C ILE A 273 9.77 6.35 28.04
N GLY A 274 10.89 5.67 28.36
CA GLY A 274 11.09 4.86 29.56
C GLY A 274 10.81 5.60 30.86
N ASN A 275 11.27 6.86 30.99
CA ASN A 275 10.99 7.69 32.18
C ASN A 275 9.48 7.91 32.42
N ILE A 276 8.69 8.01 31.35
CA ILE A 276 7.24 8.20 31.42
C ILE A 276 6.55 6.85 31.68
N VAL A 277 7.06 5.77 31.09
CA VAL A 277 6.63 4.39 31.35
C VAL A 277 6.83 4.03 32.81
N ASP A 278 7.98 4.33 33.41
CA ASP A 278 8.26 4.15 34.83
C ASP A 278 7.22 4.85 35.73
N SER A 279 6.89 6.09 35.37
CA SER A 279 5.86 6.88 36.07
C SER A 279 4.47 6.22 35.93
N TYR A 280 4.12 5.76 34.73
CA TYR A 280 2.88 5.00 34.50
C TYR A 280 2.87 3.66 35.24
N GLN A 281 3.97 2.92 35.29
CA GLN A 281 4.04 1.64 35.99
C GLN A 281 3.84 1.81 37.50
N LYS A 282 4.34 2.90 38.09
CA LYS A 282 4.15 3.26 39.51
C LYS A 282 2.76 3.80 39.83
N THR A 283 2.18 4.64 38.96
CA THR A 283 0.93 5.38 39.24
C THR A 283 -0.33 4.78 38.62
N LYS A 284 -0.18 3.98 37.55
CA LYS A 284 -1.25 3.52 36.65
C LYS A 284 -2.18 4.64 36.13
N SER A 285 -1.66 5.86 36.08
CA SER A 285 -2.41 7.05 35.66
C SER A 285 -2.80 7.01 34.17
N TYR A 286 -4.10 7.12 33.88
CA TYR A 286 -4.64 7.17 32.52
C TYR A 286 -4.10 8.36 31.71
N GLU A 287 -3.91 9.52 32.34
CA GLU A 287 -3.31 10.69 31.67
C GLU A 287 -1.82 10.50 31.37
N THR A 288 -1.12 9.64 32.11
CA THR A 288 0.25 9.25 31.76
C THR A 288 0.25 8.25 30.61
N LEU A 289 -0.69 7.29 30.60
CA LEU A 289 -0.87 6.36 29.49
C LEU A 289 -1.21 7.07 28.16
N LYS A 290 -2.08 8.08 28.18
CA LYS A 290 -2.37 8.94 27.01
C LYS A 290 -1.13 9.62 26.47
N LYS A 291 -0.28 10.17 27.34
CA LYS A 291 0.98 10.81 26.93
C LYS A 291 1.93 9.83 26.27
N ILE A 292 2.07 8.62 26.84
CA ILE A 292 2.88 7.54 26.24
C ILE A 292 2.30 7.15 24.87
N TYR A 293 0.99 6.98 24.76
CA TYR A 293 0.29 6.67 23.51
C TYR A 293 0.55 7.72 22.42
N GLN A 294 0.41 9.01 22.75
CA GLN A 294 0.68 10.08 21.79
C GLN A 294 2.15 10.08 21.35
N ILE A 295 3.12 9.95 22.27
CA ILE A 295 4.55 9.90 21.92
C ILE A 295 4.85 8.71 21.00
N ILE A 296 4.24 7.55 21.27
CA ILE A 296 4.37 6.36 20.41
C ILE A 296 3.78 6.62 19.02
N LYS A 297 2.56 7.18 18.93
CA LYS A 297 1.90 7.50 17.66
C LYS A 297 2.64 8.59 16.87
N ASP A 298 3.28 9.54 17.54
CA ASP A 298 4.10 10.58 16.88
C ASP A 298 5.42 9.99 16.35
N SER A 299 6.01 9.02 17.06
CA SER A 299 7.34 8.46 16.77
C SER A 299 7.33 7.26 15.82
N PHE A 300 6.27 6.45 15.81
CA PHE A 300 6.21 5.17 15.11
C PHE A 300 4.99 5.04 14.21
N ASN A 301 5.16 4.34 13.09
CA ASN A 301 4.06 3.74 12.34
C ASN A 301 3.54 2.54 13.12
N LEU A 302 2.23 2.46 13.34
CA LEU A 302 1.59 1.43 14.16
C LEU A 302 0.84 0.44 13.27
N PHE A 303 0.91 -0.86 13.60
CA PHE A 303 -0.10 -1.79 13.11
C PHE A 303 -1.47 -1.43 13.71
N GLU A 304 -2.56 -1.74 13.01
CA GLU A 304 -3.93 -1.41 13.45
C GLU A 304 -4.22 -1.87 14.89
N TYR A 305 -3.83 -3.10 15.24
CA TYR A 305 -4.00 -3.65 16.59
C TYR A 305 -3.16 -2.94 17.68
N GLN A 306 -2.16 -2.14 17.28
CA GLN A 306 -1.32 -1.35 18.18
C GLN A 306 -1.84 0.08 18.38
N ASP A 307 -2.60 0.64 17.43
CA ASP A 307 -3.11 2.01 17.47
C ASP A 307 -4.36 2.14 18.38
N ASN A 308 -4.22 1.61 19.59
CA ASN A 308 -5.25 1.57 20.61
C ASN A 308 -4.59 1.69 21.99
N ILE A 309 -5.03 2.68 22.79
CA ILE A 309 -4.51 2.89 24.15
C ILE A 309 -4.68 1.66 25.07
N GLY A 310 -5.68 0.82 24.80
CA GLY A 310 -5.88 -0.47 25.47
C GLY A 310 -4.78 -1.50 25.18
N TYR A 311 -4.22 -1.53 23.96
CA TYR A 311 -3.09 -2.38 23.61
C TYR A 311 -1.86 -2.03 24.45
N LEU A 312 -1.57 -0.75 24.62
CA LEU A 312 -0.46 -0.29 25.46
C LEU A 312 -0.65 -0.67 26.93
N SER A 313 -1.85 -0.46 27.48
CA SER A 313 -2.20 -0.89 28.84
C SER A 313 -1.96 -2.39 29.04
N TYR A 314 -2.40 -3.22 28.08
CA TYR A 314 -2.16 -4.66 28.07
C TYR A 314 -0.66 -4.99 27.98
N LYS A 315 0.09 -4.38 27.04
CA LYS A 315 1.53 -4.62 26.88
C LYS A 315 2.33 -4.29 28.13
N PHE A 316 2.05 -3.17 28.81
CA PHE A 316 2.66 -2.83 30.11
C PHE A 316 2.24 -3.74 31.28
N SER A 317 1.27 -4.64 31.09
CA SER A 317 0.91 -5.66 32.09
C SER A 317 1.66 -6.99 31.89
N VAL A 318 2.01 -7.33 30.64
CA VAL A 318 2.66 -8.60 30.26
C VAL A 318 4.16 -8.48 30.01
N CYS A 319 4.65 -7.34 29.55
CA CYS A 319 6.08 -7.07 29.37
C CYS A 319 6.66 -6.42 30.65
N LYS A 320 7.67 -7.07 31.24
CA LYS A 320 8.44 -6.60 32.42
C LYS A 320 9.94 -6.60 32.11
#